data_AF-A0ABC8ZAI7-F1
#
_entry.id   AF-A0ABC8ZAI7-F1
#
_cell.length_a   1.000
_cell.length_b   1.000
_cell.length_c   1.000
_cell.angle_alpha   90.00
_cell.angle_beta   90.00
_cell.angle_gamma   90.00
#
_symmetry.space_group_name_H-M   'P 1'
#
loop_
_entity.id
_entity.type
_entity.pdbx_description
1 polymer ?
#
loop_
_entity_poly.entity_id
_entity_poly.type
_entity_poly.pdbx_seq_one_letter_code
_entity_poly.pdbx_strand_id
1 'polypeptide(L)'
;MASARPHLPPSLALPAAARNLVLRCRAVSTMDAASVSSPGAEKKTTTVFVAGSTGRTGKRVVEKLLAKGFVVVAGTTDIGRARGSLPQNPNLQLVRADVTEGADKLVEVVRGVDAVVCATGFRRSFDPFAPWKVDNFGTVNLVEACRKAGVTRFVLVSSILVNGAAMGQLLNPAYIVLNLLGLTLVAKLQAEKHIRKSGINYTIVRPGGLTDQPSTGNIVMEPEDTFYSGSISRDQVAEVAVGALLCTESSYEVVEIVARADAPNRPVEDMFAAIKQK
;
A
#
# COMPACT_ATOMS: atom_id res chain seq x y z
N MET A 1 32.38 38.92 60.22
CA MET A 1 33.19 38.37 59.12
C MET A 1 32.23 38.12 57.95
N ALA A 2 31.96 39.09 57.07
CA ALA A 2 32.74 39.47 55.86
C ALA A 2 33.09 38.21 55.03
N SER A 3 32.62 37.98 53.81
CA SER A 3 32.77 38.81 52.60
C SER A 3 31.86 38.23 51.50
N ALA A 4 30.85 38.99 51.04
CA ALA A 4 30.78 39.73 49.77
C ALA A 4 30.12 38.94 48.61
N ARG A 5 28.88 39.35 48.29
CA ARG A 5 28.14 39.03 47.06
C ARG A 5 28.49 40.08 45.99
N PRO A 6 28.53 39.73 44.69
CA PRO A 6 28.55 40.73 43.63
C PRO A 6 27.13 41.24 43.33
N HIS A 7 27.01 42.56 43.25
CA HIS A 7 25.85 43.30 42.75
C HIS A 7 25.88 43.39 41.21
N LEU A 8 24.72 43.25 40.57
CA LEU A 8 24.45 43.81 39.23
C LEU A 8 23.13 44.62 39.29
N PRO A 9 23.00 45.69 38.49
CA PRO A 9 22.04 46.79 38.71
C PRO A 9 20.65 46.57 38.06
N PRO A 10 19.62 47.38 38.42
CA PRO A 10 18.30 47.31 37.81
C PRO A 10 18.05 48.37 36.72
N SER A 11 17.05 48.06 35.88
CA SER A 11 16.23 48.94 35.02
C SER A 11 16.64 49.14 33.55
N LEU A 12 15.66 48.91 32.66
CA LEU A 12 15.28 49.63 31.42
C LEU A 12 14.26 48.72 30.67
N ALA A 13 12.96 48.89 30.91
CA ALA A 13 12.01 49.76 30.21
C ALA A 13 11.35 49.15 28.94
N LEU A 14 10.01 49.07 29.01
CA LEU A 14 8.93 48.79 28.02
C LEU A 14 9.02 49.61 26.70
N PRO A 15 8.20 49.40 25.62
CA PRO A 15 6.76 49.05 25.67
C PRO A 15 6.11 48.23 24.54
N ALA A 16 4.90 47.76 24.85
CA ALA A 16 3.85 47.44 23.90
C ALA A 16 3.22 48.73 23.33
N ALA A 17 3.05 48.79 22.01
CA ALA A 17 2.26 49.84 21.36
C ALA A 17 1.37 49.21 20.28
N ALA A 18 0.09 49.12 20.62
CA ALA A 18 -0.99 48.98 19.67
C ALA A 18 -1.10 50.26 18.83
N ARG A 19 -1.49 50.13 17.55
CA ARG A 19 -2.28 51.18 16.88
C ARG A 19 -2.99 50.68 15.63
N ASN A 20 -4.31 50.78 15.71
CA ASN A 20 -5.27 50.73 14.62
C ASN A 20 -4.89 51.70 13.49
N LEU A 21 -5.08 51.28 12.24
CA LEU A 21 -5.35 52.20 11.15
C LEU A 21 -6.41 51.60 10.22
N VAL A 22 -7.63 52.11 10.39
CA VAL A 22 -8.72 51.99 9.43
C VAL A 22 -8.46 53.05 8.36
N LEU A 23 -8.25 52.65 7.11
CA LEU A 23 -8.46 53.52 5.96
C LEU A 23 -9.40 52.85 4.96
N ARG A 24 -10.58 53.47 4.81
CA ARG A 24 -11.46 53.26 3.67
C ARG A 24 -10.84 53.95 2.46
N CYS A 25 -10.69 53.22 1.35
CA CYS A 25 -10.64 53.82 0.02
C CYS A 25 -11.54 52.98 -0.90
N ARG A 26 -12.52 53.65 -1.50
CA ARG A 26 -13.37 53.12 -2.56
C ARG A 26 -12.91 53.79 -3.85
N ALA A 27 -12.46 53.00 -4.82
CA ALA A 27 -12.43 53.41 -6.22
C ALA A 27 -12.69 52.16 -7.08
N VAL A 28 -13.76 52.23 -7.85
CA VAL A 28 -14.11 51.29 -8.91
C VAL A 28 -13.24 51.59 -10.12
N SER A 29 -12.64 50.57 -10.73
CA SER A 29 -12.36 50.53 -12.16
C SER A 29 -12.21 49.08 -12.61
N THR A 30 -13.12 48.68 -13.49
CA THR A 30 -13.13 47.45 -14.28
C THR A 30 -11.94 47.40 -15.22
N MET A 31 -11.10 46.36 -15.15
CA MET A 31 -10.34 45.85 -16.30
C MET A 31 -10.10 44.35 -16.13
N ASP A 32 -10.41 43.62 -17.19
CA ASP A 32 -10.29 42.17 -17.35
C ASP A 32 -8.92 41.64 -16.93
N ALA A 33 -8.92 40.72 -15.97
CA ALA A 33 -7.78 39.85 -15.73
C ALA A 33 -7.84 38.70 -16.74
N ALA A 34 -7.25 38.90 -17.91
CA ALA A 34 -6.83 37.80 -18.76
C ALA A 34 -5.77 36.99 -17.99
N SER A 35 -6.18 35.86 -17.43
CA SER A 35 -5.29 34.89 -16.79
C SER A 35 -4.43 34.23 -17.86
N VAL A 36 -3.15 34.63 -17.93
CA VAL A 36 -2.13 33.89 -18.67
C VAL A 36 -1.90 32.56 -17.96
N SER A 37 -2.50 31.48 -18.46
CA SER A 37 -2.16 30.12 -18.04
C SER A 37 -0.80 29.74 -18.61
N SER A 38 0.19 29.51 -17.76
CA SER A 38 1.48 28.96 -18.17
C SER A 38 1.31 27.55 -18.78
N PRO A 39 2.02 27.22 -19.87
CA PRO A 39 1.89 25.92 -20.53
C PRO A 39 2.62 24.81 -19.74
N GLY A 40 1.87 23.76 -19.41
CA GLY A 40 2.32 22.37 -19.44
C GLY A 40 3.40 21.92 -18.45
N ALA A 41 3.08 21.86 -17.16
CA ALA A 41 3.70 20.81 -16.34
C ALA A 41 3.07 19.47 -16.78
N GLU A 42 3.76 18.69 -17.61
CA GLU A 42 3.36 17.31 -17.90
C GLU A 42 3.16 16.59 -16.56
N LYS A 43 1.92 16.14 -16.30
CA LYS A 43 1.62 15.33 -15.13
C LYS A 43 2.43 14.04 -15.28
N LYS A 44 3.51 13.88 -14.50
CA LYS A 44 4.31 12.65 -14.52
C LYS A 44 3.39 11.45 -14.26
N THR A 45 3.20 10.61 -15.27
CA THR A 45 2.38 9.40 -15.14
C THR A 45 3.08 8.40 -14.24
N THR A 46 2.42 8.01 -13.16
CA THR A 46 2.97 7.04 -12.19
C THR A 46 3.01 5.64 -12.81
N THR A 47 4.18 4.99 -12.72
CA THR A 47 4.41 3.62 -13.20
C THR A 47 4.43 2.64 -12.04
N VAL A 48 3.63 1.58 -12.13
CA VAL A 48 3.47 0.58 -11.07
C VAL A 48 3.84 -0.81 -11.58
N PHE A 49 4.78 -1.47 -10.91
CA PHE A 49 5.05 -2.89 -11.15
C PHE A 49 4.09 -3.76 -10.35
N VAL A 50 3.43 -4.72 -11.01
CA VAL A 50 2.52 -5.66 -10.35
C VAL A 50 3.08 -7.07 -10.43
N ALA A 51 3.55 -7.60 -9.29
CA ALA A 51 3.98 -8.99 -9.18
C ALA A 51 2.76 -9.90 -8.99
N GLY A 52 2.72 -11.01 -9.73
CA GLY A 52 1.56 -11.91 -9.73
C GLY A 52 0.40 -11.38 -10.56
N SER A 53 0.69 -10.57 -11.59
CA SER A 53 -0.29 -9.87 -12.43
C SER A 53 -1.31 -10.79 -13.10
N THR A 54 -0.98 -12.05 -13.37
CA THR A 54 -1.90 -13.05 -13.96
C THR A 54 -2.67 -13.86 -12.92
N GLY A 55 -2.48 -13.58 -11.63
CA GLY A 55 -3.25 -14.17 -10.54
C GLY A 55 -4.68 -13.61 -10.46
N ARG A 56 -5.57 -14.29 -9.75
CA ARG A 56 -6.99 -13.87 -9.65
C ARG A 56 -7.17 -12.47 -9.07
N THR A 57 -6.37 -12.10 -8.07
CA THR A 57 -6.38 -10.73 -7.50
C THR A 57 -5.50 -9.79 -8.33
N GLY A 58 -4.32 -10.25 -8.78
CA GLY A 58 -3.39 -9.44 -9.57
C GLY A 58 -3.98 -8.88 -10.85
N LYS A 59 -4.82 -9.65 -11.58
CA LYS A 59 -5.49 -9.16 -12.79
C LYS A 59 -6.39 -7.95 -12.51
N ARG A 60 -7.15 -8.01 -11.41
CA ARG A 60 -8.03 -6.93 -10.97
C ARG A 60 -7.26 -5.70 -10.53
N VAL A 61 -6.08 -5.89 -9.92
CA VAL A 61 -5.16 -4.78 -9.61
C VAL A 61 -4.70 -4.11 -10.90
N VAL A 62 -4.26 -4.89 -11.90
CA VAL A 62 -3.85 -4.36 -13.22
C VAL A 62 -4.98 -3.57 -13.87
N GLU A 63 -6.18 -4.15 -13.94
CA GLU A 63 -7.36 -3.50 -14.55
C GLU A 63 -7.71 -2.18 -13.86
N LYS A 64 -7.70 -2.15 -12.52
CA LYS A 64 -8.01 -0.92 -11.76
C LYS A 64 -6.92 0.15 -11.89
N LEU A 65 -5.64 -0.25 -11.93
CA LEU A 65 -4.54 0.69 -12.19
C LEU A 65 -4.68 1.34 -13.57
N LEU A 66 -4.91 0.53 -14.61
CA LEU A 66 -5.11 1.02 -15.98
C LEU A 66 -6.33 1.94 -16.07
N ALA A 67 -7.44 1.57 -15.42
CA ALA A 67 -8.66 2.39 -15.38
C ALA A 67 -8.45 3.75 -14.70
N LYS A 68 -7.47 3.86 -13.78
CA LYS A 68 -7.06 5.11 -13.13
C LYS A 68 -5.95 5.86 -13.87
N GLY A 69 -5.52 5.38 -15.04
CA GLY A 69 -4.53 6.05 -15.89
C GLY A 69 -3.08 5.80 -15.52
N PHE A 70 -2.78 4.82 -14.66
CA PHE A 70 -1.41 4.41 -14.37
C PHE A 70 -0.77 3.68 -15.57
N VAL A 71 0.55 3.77 -15.66
CA VAL A 71 1.35 2.83 -16.47
C VAL A 71 1.62 1.60 -15.60
N VAL A 72 1.40 0.41 -16.16
CA VAL A 72 1.51 -0.85 -15.44
C VAL A 72 2.57 -1.74 -16.08
N VAL A 73 3.56 -2.14 -15.30
CA VAL A 73 4.50 -3.21 -15.65
C VAL A 73 4.03 -4.49 -14.98
N ALA A 74 3.37 -5.36 -15.76
CA ALA A 74 2.81 -6.61 -15.27
C ALA A 74 3.86 -7.73 -15.25
N GLY A 75 4.37 -8.04 -14.06
CA GLY A 75 5.31 -9.13 -13.80
C GLY A 75 4.62 -10.49 -13.73
N THR A 76 4.97 -11.39 -14.65
CA THR A 76 4.40 -12.74 -14.76
C THR A 76 5.46 -13.79 -15.06
N THR A 77 5.26 -15.03 -14.64
CA THR A 77 6.14 -16.16 -15.03
C THR A 77 5.87 -16.65 -16.45
N ASP A 78 4.69 -16.33 -17.00
CA ASP A 78 4.18 -16.81 -18.29
C ASP A 78 3.59 -15.63 -19.08
N ILE A 79 4.31 -15.19 -20.12
CA ILE A 79 3.94 -14.06 -20.97
C ILE A 79 2.80 -14.42 -21.92
N GLY A 80 2.76 -15.66 -22.42
CA GLY A 80 1.69 -16.13 -23.30
C GLY A 80 0.34 -16.09 -22.61
N ARG A 81 0.29 -16.60 -21.37
CA ARG A 81 -0.90 -16.49 -20.52
C ARG A 81 -1.29 -15.05 -20.21
N ALA A 82 -0.31 -14.18 -19.96
CA ALA A 82 -0.59 -12.77 -19.69
C ALA A 82 -1.26 -12.09 -20.89
N ARG A 83 -0.75 -12.30 -22.11
CA ARG A 83 -1.35 -11.74 -23.34
C ARG A 83 -2.82 -12.14 -23.53
N GLY A 84 -3.16 -13.38 -23.18
CA GLY A 84 -4.54 -13.88 -23.30
C GLY A 84 -5.45 -13.56 -22.13
N SER A 85 -4.95 -12.99 -21.03
CA SER A 85 -5.73 -12.86 -19.79
C SER A 85 -5.66 -11.50 -19.10
N LEU A 86 -4.90 -10.56 -19.66
CA LEU A 86 -4.88 -9.15 -19.28
C LEU A 86 -5.41 -8.31 -20.46
N PRO A 87 -5.98 -7.13 -20.20
CA PRO A 87 -6.50 -6.27 -21.25
C PRO A 87 -5.38 -5.79 -22.18
N GLN A 88 -5.71 -5.60 -23.46
CA GLN A 88 -4.82 -4.89 -24.39
C GLN A 88 -4.93 -3.39 -24.10
N ASN A 89 -3.84 -2.77 -23.65
CA ASN A 89 -3.81 -1.37 -23.27
C ASN A 89 -2.41 -0.78 -23.55
N PRO A 90 -2.30 0.42 -24.15
CA PRO A 90 -1.00 1.05 -24.43
C PRO A 90 -0.17 1.33 -23.16
N ASN A 91 -0.83 1.49 -22.01
CA ASN A 91 -0.18 1.71 -20.72
C ASN A 91 0.17 0.40 -20.00
N LEU A 92 0.00 -0.77 -20.64
CA LEU A 92 0.35 -2.06 -20.07
C LEU A 92 1.59 -2.66 -20.76
N GLN A 93 2.65 -2.87 -19.98
CA GLN A 93 3.83 -3.61 -20.39
C GLN A 93 3.85 -4.98 -19.70
N LEU A 94 4.14 -6.04 -20.45
CA LEU A 94 4.31 -7.39 -19.91
C LEU A 94 5.80 -7.71 -19.76
N VAL A 95 6.22 -8.17 -18.58
CA VAL A 95 7.60 -8.54 -18.31
C VAL A 95 7.66 -9.90 -17.61
N ARG A 96 8.63 -10.74 -18.00
CA ARG A 96 8.86 -12.01 -17.30
C ARG A 96 9.46 -11.68 -15.94
N ALA A 97 8.78 -12.08 -14.88
CA ALA A 97 9.26 -11.93 -13.52
C ALA A 97 8.84 -13.15 -12.69
N ASP A 98 9.83 -13.84 -12.16
CA ASP A 98 9.65 -14.90 -11.18
C ASP A 98 10.33 -14.46 -9.88
N VAL A 99 9.53 -14.28 -8.83
CA VAL A 99 10.01 -13.79 -7.54
C VAL A 99 10.99 -14.76 -6.87
N THR A 100 11.01 -16.02 -7.30
CA THR A 100 11.90 -17.05 -6.75
C THR A 100 13.31 -17.05 -7.36
N GLU A 101 13.53 -16.33 -8.46
CA GLU A 101 14.83 -16.29 -9.15
C GLU A 101 15.85 -15.30 -8.51
N GLY A 102 15.51 -14.69 -7.38
CA GLY A 102 16.41 -13.83 -6.60
C GLY A 102 16.26 -12.33 -6.88
N ALA A 103 16.73 -11.51 -5.94
CA ALA A 103 16.58 -10.05 -6.00
C ALA A 103 17.28 -9.41 -7.21
N ASP A 104 18.46 -9.90 -7.62
CA ASP A 104 19.26 -9.25 -8.68
C ASP A 104 18.55 -9.24 -10.04
N LYS A 105 17.87 -10.34 -10.40
CA LYS A 105 17.03 -10.37 -11.60
C LYS A 105 15.80 -9.48 -11.49
N LEU A 106 15.21 -9.40 -10.29
CA LEU A 106 14.04 -8.54 -10.07
C LEU A 106 14.39 -7.05 -10.15
N VAL A 107 15.64 -6.65 -9.85
CA VAL A 107 16.09 -5.26 -10.02
C VAL A 107 15.87 -4.78 -11.45
N GLU A 108 16.12 -5.62 -12.45
CA GLU A 108 15.97 -5.27 -13.86
C GLU A 108 14.53 -4.90 -14.20
N VAL A 109 13.55 -5.58 -13.59
CA VAL A 109 12.12 -5.39 -13.92
C VAL A 109 11.43 -4.32 -13.09
N VAL A 110 11.97 -3.97 -11.92
CA VAL A 110 11.44 -2.89 -11.06
C VAL A 110 12.20 -1.58 -11.22
N ARG A 111 13.29 -1.53 -11.99
CA ARG A 111 14.04 -0.29 -12.21
C ARG A 111 13.17 0.76 -12.91
N GLY A 112 13.11 1.94 -12.32
CA GLY A 112 12.40 3.09 -12.88
C GLY A 112 10.89 3.13 -12.63
N VAL A 113 10.33 2.13 -11.94
CA VAL A 113 8.92 2.20 -11.50
C VAL A 113 8.81 3.04 -10.22
N ASP A 114 7.67 3.68 -10.02
CA ASP A 114 7.42 4.53 -8.84
C ASP A 114 6.93 3.71 -7.64
N ALA A 115 6.24 2.59 -7.89
CA ALA A 115 5.72 1.71 -6.85
C ALA A 115 5.63 0.24 -7.28
N VAL A 116 5.57 -0.65 -6.29
CA VAL A 116 5.33 -2.08 -6.47
C VAL A 116 4.07 -2.53 -5.74
N VAL A 117 3.21 -3.31 -6.42
CA VAL A 117 2.14 -4.09 -5.80
C VAL A 117 2.49 -5.58 -5.89
N CYS A 118 2.66 -6.21 -4.75
CA CYS A 118 2.89 -7.65 -4.61
C CYS A 118 1.57 -8.37 -4.34
N ALA A 119 0.98 -8.93 -5.39
CA ALA A 119 -0.21 -9.78 -5.34
C ALA A 119 0.13 -11.26 -5.66
N THR A 120 1.38 -11.66 -5.38
CA THR A 120 1.80 -13.05 -5.55
C THR A 120 1.14 -13.94 -4.51
N GLY A 121 0.89 -15.18 -4.90
CA GLY A 121 0.51 -16.25 -3.99
C GLY A 121 1.00 -17.56 -4.57
N PHE A 122 1.49 -18.46 -3.72
CA PHE A 122 1.93 -19.76 -4.17
C PHE A 122 0.79 -20.50 -4.90
N ARG A 123 1.14 -21.27 -5.92
CA ARG A 123 0.22 -22.22 -6.55
C ARG A 123 0.32 -23.54 -5.79
N ARG A 124 -0.83 -24.17 -5.51
CA ARG A 124 -0.84 -25.50 -4.91
C ARG A 124 -0.04 -26.45 -5.80
N SER A 125 0.91 -27.14 -5.19
CA SER A 125 1.79 -28.10 -5.83
C SER A 125 2.16 -29.16 -4.80
N PHE A 126 2.85 -30.22 -5.25
CA PHE A 126 3.41 -31.24 -4.36
C PHE A 126 4.67 -30.76 -3.63
N ASP A 127 5.11 -29.51 -3.83
CA ASP A 127 6.24 -28.93 -3.11
C ASP A 127 5.75 -28.30 -1.80
N PRO A 128 6.05 -28.91 -0.63
CA PRO A 128 5.61 -28.39 0.66
C PRO A 128 6.24 -27.03 0.99
N PHE A 129 7.33 -26.65 0.33
CA PHE A 129 8.02 -25.38 0.51
C PHE A 129 7.54 -24.28 -0.46
N ALA A 130 6.59 -24.57 -1.35
CA ALA A 130 6.07 -23.58 -2.30
C ALA A 130 5.59 -22.27 -1.63
N PRO A 131 4.87 -22.29 -0.47
CA PRO A 131 4.51 -21.07 0.24
C PRO A 131 5.74 -20.29 0.71
N TRP A 132 6.76 -20.96 1.23
CA TRP A 132 7.99 -20.31 1.68
C TRP A 132 8.78 -19.69 0.53
N LYS A 133 8.90 -20.41 -0.59
CA LYS A 133 9.59 -19.91 -1.80
C LYS A 133 8.92 -18.67 -2.36
N VAL A 134 7.59 -18.65 -2.44
CA VAL A 134 6.86 -17.56 -3.09
C VAL A 134 6.47 -16.46 -2.10
N ASP A 135 5.71 -16.80 -1.05
CA ASP A 135 5.12 -15.80 -0.15
C ASP A 135 6.14 -15.21 0.82
N ASN A 136 7.18 -15.96 1.20
CA ASN A 136 8.29 -15.44 2.02
C ASN A 136 9.46 -14.97 1.16
N PHE A 137 10.29 -15.90 0.68
CA PHE A 137 11.53 -15.58 -0.03
C PHE A 137 11.29 -14.74 -1.29
N GLY A 138 10.22 -15.00 -2.03
CA GLY A 138 9.84 -14.22 -3.19
C GLY A 138 9.50 -12.77 -2.84
N THR A 139 8.73 -12.56 -1.78
CA THR A 139 8.42 -11.21 -1.27
C THR A 139 9.69 -10.50 -0.79
N VAL A 140 10.56 -11.20 -0.04
CA VAL A 140 11.86 -10.68 0.42
C VAL A 140 12.72 -10.25 -0.77
N ASN A 141 12.85 -11.11 -1.79
CA ASN A 141 13.60 -10.79 -3.00
C ASN A 141 13.07 -9.53 -3.69
N LEU A 142 11.75 -9.37 -3.75
CA LEU A 142 11.13 -8.20 -4.40
C LEU A 142 11.36 -6.92 -3.59
N VAL A 143 11.31 -6.98 -2.26
CA VAL A 143 11.64 -5.84 -1.39
C VAL A 143 13.12 -5.44 -1.54
N GLU A 144 14.03 -6.41 -1.54
CA GLU A 144 15.45 -6.13 -1.76
C GLU A 144 15.73 -5.57 -3.15
N ALA A 145 15.01 -6.05 -4.17
CA ALA A 145 15.08 -5.48 -5.50
C ALA A 145 14.60 -4.02 -5.54
N CYS A 146 13.51 -3.69 -4.85
CA CYS A 146 13.03 -2.32 -4.70
C CYS A 146 14.09 -1.43 -4.06
N ARG A 147 14.70 -1.89 -2.95
CA ARG A 147 15.78 -1.15 -2.27
C ARG A 147 16.97 -0.89 -3.19
N LYS A 148 17.43 -1.90 -3.92
CA LYS A 148 18.54 -1.79 -4.89
C LYS A 148 18.21 -0.87 -6.07
N ALA A 149 16.95 -0.85 -6.50
CA ALA A 149 16.48 -0.03 -7.61
C ALA A 149 16.05 1.40 -7.20
N GLY A 150 16.02 1.71 -5.90
CA GLY A 150 15.55 3.00 -5.38
C GLY A 150 14.03 3.17 -5.38
N VAL A 151 13.26 2.08 -5.50
CA VAL A 151 11.79 2.13 -5.41
C VAL A 151 11.38 2.20 -3.94
N THR A 152 10.60 3.22 -3.60
CA THR A 152 10.31 3.54 -2.20
C THR A 152 8.93 3.09 -1.73
N ARG A 153 7.99 2.82 -2.66
CA ARG A 153 6.59 2.48 -2.33
C ARG A 153 6.27 1.02 -2.63
N PHE A 154 5.75 0.29 -1.65
CA PHE A 154 5.46 -1.14 -1.74
C PHE A 154 4.12 -1.52 -1.10
N VAL A 155 3.25 -2.21 -1.84
CA VAL A 155 1.97 -2.71 -1.31
C VAL A 155 1.98 -4.24 -1.35
N LEU A 156 1.74 -4.91 -0.23
CA LEU A 156 1.63 -6.36 -0.14
C LEU A 156 0.16 -6.77 0.08
N VAL A 157 -0.31 -7.75 -0.71
CA VAL A 157 -1.54 -8.50 -0.39
C VAL A 157 -1.18 -9.75 0.41
N SER A 158 -1.48 -9.72 1.70
CA SER A 158 -1.22 -10.80 2.66
C SER A 158 -2.52 -11.56 3.00
N SER A 159 -2.80 -11.80 4.28
CA SER A 159 -4.00 -12.48 4.78
C SER A 159 -4.26 -12.09 6.23
N ILE A 160 -5.53 -12.06 6.66
CA ILE A 160 -5.82 -12.14 8.10
C ILE A 160 -5.29 -13.45 8.68
N LEU A 161 -5.22 -13.54 10.01
CA LEU A 161 -4.72 -14.70 10.76
C LEU A 161 -3.24 -15.06 10.53
N VAL A 162 -2.46 -14.24 9.81
CA VAL A 162 -0.99 -14.42 9.72
C VAL A 162 -0.34 -14.43 11.10
N ASN A 163 -0.86 -13.64 12.04
CA ASN A 163 -0.44 -13.63 13.45
C ASN A 163 -1.36 -14.48 14.36
N GLY A 164 -2.13 -15.41 13.78
CA GLY A 164 -3.18 -16.16 14.49
C GLY A 164 -2.69 -16.92 15.73
N ALA A 165 -1.45 -17.42 15.73
CA ALA A 165 -0.86 -18.05 16.92
C ALA A 165 -0.77 -17.08 18.11
N ALA A 166 -0.29 -15.85 17.90
CA ALA A 166 -0.20 -14.84 18.94
C ALA A 166 -1.58 -14.34 19.39
N MET A 167 -2.57 -14.39 18.48
CA MET A 167 -3.97 -14.05 18.76
C MET A 167 -4.77 -15.20 19.43
N GLY A 168 -4.14 -16.31 19.80
CA GLY A 168 -4.83 -17.47 20.38
C GLY A 168 -5.74 -18.24 19.41
N GLN A 169 -5.57 -18.05 18.10
CA GLN A 169 -6.39 -18.65 17.03
C GLN A 169 -5.85 -20.00 16.53
N LEU A 170 -5.05 -20.72 17.34
CA LEU A 170 -4.49 -22.02 16.94
C LEU A 170 -5.56 -23.07 16.60
N LEU A 171 -6.72 -22.99 17.25
CA LEU A 171 -7.87 -23.88 17.02
C LEU A 171 -8.86 -23.35 15.97
N ASN A 172 -8.59 -22.18 15.38
CA ASN A 172 -9.46 -21.63 14.35
C ASN A 172 -9.38 -22.49 13.08
N PRO A 173 -10.51 -23.01 12.55
CA PRO A 173 -10.49 -23.88 11.37
C PRO A 173 -9.79 -23.27 10.15
N ALA A 174 -9.96 -21.96 9.93
CA ALA A 174 -9.28 -21.27 8.83
C ALA A 174 -7.77 -21.21 9.05
N TYR A 175 -7.32 -20.93 10.28
CA TYR A 175 -5.89 -20.93 10.63
C TYR A 175 -5.25 -22.31 10.40
N ILE A 176 -5.93 -23.37 10.84
CA ILE A 176 -5.48 -24.76 10.66
C ILE A 176 -5.39 -25.09 9.17
N VAL A 177 -6.47 -24.90 8.41
CA VAL A 177 -6.53 -25.25 6.98
C VAL A 177 -5.48 -24.50 6.17
N LEU A 178 -5.28 -23.21 6.44
CA LEU A 178 -4.29 -22.41 5.72
C LEU A 178 -2.86 -22.87 6.07
N ASN A 179 -2.57 -23.19 7.33
CA ASN A 179 -1.23 -23.66 7.71
C ASN A 179 -0.94 -25.13 7.33
N LEU A 180 -1.96 -25.98 7.14
CA LEU A 180 -1.77 -27.32 6.56
C LEU A 180 -1.16 -27.25 5.15
N LEU A 181 -1.33 -26.14 4.44
CA LEU A 181 -0.71 -25.88 3.15
C LEU A 181 0.69 -25.27 3.33
N GLY A 182 1.61 -26.02 3.93
CA GLY A 182 3.03 -25.65 4.03
C GLY A 182 3.31 -24.40 4.88
N LEU A 183 2.52 -24.18 5.93
CA LEU A 183 2.65 -23.05 6.86
C LEU A 183 2.58 -21.67 6.16
N THR A 184 1.69 -21.51 5.17
CA THR A 184 1.58 -20.28 4.36
C THR A 184 1.38 -19.02 5.20
N LEU A 185 0.62 -19.07 6.31
CA LEU A 185 0.40 -17.92 7.18
C LEU A 185 1.69 -17.51 7.89
N VAL A 186 2.48 -18.50 8.33
CA VAL A 186 3.80 -18.27 8.93
C VAL A 186 4.76 -17.69 7.90
N ALA A 187 4.77 -18.21 6.67
CA ALA A 187 5.61 -17.69 5.58
C ALA A 187 5.28 -16.21 5.28
N LYS A 188 3.99 -15.87 5.16
CA LYS A 188 3.53 -14.49 4.97
C LYS A 188 3.92 -13.59 6.14
N LEU A 189 3.75 -14.04 7.39
CA LEU A 189 4.13 -13.28 8.58
C LEU A 189 5.64 -12.97 8.59
N GLN A 190 6.50 -13.90 8.15
CA GLN A 190 7.94 -13.65 8.05
C GLN A 190 8.28 -12.62 6.96
N ALA A 191 7.61 -12.66 5.81
CA ALA A 191 7.73 -11.63 4.80
C ALA A 191 7.28 -10.25 5.31
N GLU A 192 6.17 -10.17 6.03
CA GLU A 192 5.71 -8.92 6.65
C GLU A 192 6.75 -8.35 7.63
N LYS A 193 7.35 -9.21 8.47
CA LYS A 193 8.43 -8.79 9.38
C LYS A 193 9.65 -8.26 8.62
N HIS A 194 10.00 -8.87 7.49
CA HIS A 194 11.09 -8.37 6.63
C HIS A 194 10.75 -7.00 6.04
N ILE A 195 9.55 -6.84 5.48
CA ILE A 195 9.08 -5.56 4.95
C ILE A 195 9.19 -4.46 6.00
N ARG A 196 8.70 -4.70 7.22
CA ARG A 196 8.79 -3.72 8.33
C ARG A 196 10.22 -3.34 8.66
N LYS A 197 11.12 -4.33 8.77
CA LYS A 197 12.54 -4.10 9.05
C LYS A 197 13.28 -3.40 7.90
N SER A 198 12.78 -3.54 6.66
CA SER A 198 13.41 -2.97 5.48
C SER A 198 13.28 -1.45 5.40
N GLY A 199 12.35 -0.82 6.14
CA GLY A 199 12.13 0.63 6.11
C GLY A 199 11.53 1.18 4.80
N ILE A 200 11.23 0.32 3.82
CA ILE A 200 10.49 0.71 2.61
C ILE A 200 9.11 1.28 3.01
N ASN A 201 8.62 2.31 2.33
CA ASN A 201 7.27 2.80 2.59
C ASN A 201 6.27 1.75 2.12
N TYR A 202 5.79 0.94 3.08
CA TYR A 202 4.94 -0.20 2.82
C TYR A 202 3.47 0.08 3.14
N THR A 203 2.57 -0.70 2.54
CA THR A 203 1.24 -0.97 3.06
C THR A 203 1.00 -2.46 2.97
N ILE A 204 0.61 -3.09 4.07
CA ILE A 204 0.25 -4.51 4.08
C ILE A 204 -1.27 -4.61 4.21
N VAL A 205 -1.90 -5.16 3.18
CA VAL A 205 -3.34 -5.43 3.16
C VAL A 205 -3.57 -6.89 3.50
N ARG A 206 -4.23 -7.17 4.62
CA ARG A 206 -4.56 -8.50 5.11
C ARG A 206 -6.05 -8.79 4.88
N PRO A 207 -6.43 -9.34 3.71
CA PRO A 207 -7.83 -9.66 3.44
C PRO A 207 -8.31 -10.90 4.20
N GLY A 208 -9.63 -10.95 4.42
CA GLY A 208 -10.35 -12.16 4.79
C GLY A 208 -10.40 -13.21 3.66
N GLY A 209 -11.28 -14.20 3.81
CA GLY A 209 -11.49 -15.25 2.82
C GLY A 209 -11.85 -14.69 1.43
N LEU A 210 -10.99 -14.92 0.45
CA LEU A 210 -11.11 -14.35 -0.89
C LEU A 210 -12.18 -15.04 -1.75
N THR A 211 -13.13 -14.28 -2.25
CA THR A 211 -14.17 -14.76 -3.19
C THR A 211 -13.92 -14.23 -4.62
N ASP A 212 -14.37 -14.99 -5.62
CA ASP A 212 -14.43 -14.55 -7.02
C ASP A 212 -15.81 -14.00 -7.39
N GLN A 213 -16.74 -13.96 -6.43
CA GLN A 213 -18.10 -13.45 -6.61
C GLN A 213 -18.15 -11.93 -6.46
N PRO A 214 -19.17 -11.26 -7.02
CA PRO A 214 -19.42 -9.85 -6.75
C PRO A 214 -19.46 -9.54 -5.24
N SER A 215 -19.12 -8.31 -4.87
CA SER A 215 -19.16 -7.85 -3.48
C SER A 215 -20.57 -7.98 -2.91
N THR A 216 -20.72 -8.69 -1.78
CA THR A 216 -21.99 -8.87 -1.07
C THR A 216 -22.20 -7.84 0.06
N GLY A 217 -21.37 -6.81 0.12
CA GLY A 217 -21.38 -5.79 1.15
C GLY A 217 -20.24 -4.79 0.95
N ASN A 218 -20.12 -3.83 1.87
CA ASN A 218 -19.10 -2.79 1.82
C ASN A 218 -17.84 -3.21 2.60
N ILE A 219 -16.71 -2.59 2.25
CA ILE A 219 -15.42 -2.87 2.87
C ILE A 219 -15.43 -2.35 4.31
N VAL A 220 -15.05 -3.21 5.24
CA VAL A 220 -14.68 -2.84 6.60
C VAL A 220 -13.17 -3.01 6.72
N MET A 221 -12.50 -1.93 7.09
CA MET A 221 -11.06 -1.87 7.30
C MET A 221 -10.82 -1.64 8.79
N GLU A 222 -9.97 -2.47 9.38
CA GLU A 222 -9.57 -2.38 10.78
C GLU A 222 -8.03 -2.44 10.92
N PRO A 223 -7.47 -2.00 12.06
CA PRO A 223 -6.05 -2.19 12.36
C PRO A 223 -5.65 -3.67 12.39
N GLU A 224 -4.35 -3.94 12.34
CA GLU A 224 -3.83 -5.31 12.38
C GLU A 224 -4.31 -6.13 13.60
N ASP A 225 -4.44 -7.45 13.39
CA ASP A 225 -4.80 -8.43 14.41
C ASP A 225 -6.19 -8.20 15.04
N THR A 226 -7.16 -7.71 14.25
CA THR A 226 -8.54 -7.44 14.70
C THR A 226 -9.51 -8.53 14.25
N PHE A 227 -9.40 -9.01 13.01
CA PHE A 227 -10.29 -10.00 12.43
C PHE A 227 -9.75 -11.42 12.54
N TYR A 228 -10.62 -12.34 12.95
CA TYR A 228 -10.37 -13.79 12.99
C TYR A 228 -11.25 -14.58 12.00
N SER A 229 -12.16 -13.90 11.30
CA SER A 229 -13.04 -14.46 10.29
C SER A 229 -13.57 -13.36 9.36
N GLY A 230 -14.26 -13.77 8.30
CA GLY A 230 -14.84 -12.86 7.30
C GLY A 230 -14.36 -13.20 5.89
N SER A 231 -15.07 -12.67 4.90
CA SER A 231 -14.76 -12.85 3.48
C SER A 231 -14.79 -11.51 2.76
N ILE A 232 -14.14 -11.43 1.61
CA ILE A 232 -14.08 -10.23 0.77
C ILE A 232 -13.86 -10.63 -0.69
N SER A 233 -14.45 -9.88 -1.61
CA SER A 233 -14.23 -10.13 -3.04
C SER A 233 -12.82 -9.71 -3.44
N ARG A 234 -12.22 -10.41 -4.41
CA ARG A 234 -10.91 -10.01 -4.95
C ARG A 234 -10.93 -8.64 -5.61
N ASP A 235 -12.11 -8.19 -6.08
CA ASP A 235 -12.30 -6.85 -6.61
C ASP A 235 -12.13 -5.79 -5.53
N GLN A 236 -12.71 -6.00 -4.35
CA GLN A 236 -12.54 -5.10 -3.21
C GLN A 236 -11.09 -5.10 -2.69
N VAL A 237 -10.41 -6.26 -2.68
CA VAL A 237 -8.97 -6.30 -2.33
C VAL A 237 -8.13 -5.49 -3.31
N ALA A 238 -8.40 -5.63 -4.62
CA ALA A 238 -7.71 -4.84 -5.62
C ALA A 238 -8.00 -3.34 -5.49
N GLU A 239 -9.22 -2.97 -5.10
CA GLU A 239 -9.59 -1.58 -4.82
C GLU A 239 -8.79 -0.98 -3.67
N VAL A 240 -8.65 -1.70 -2.56
CA VAL A 240 -7.85 -1.26 -1.41
C VAL A 240 -6.36 -1.19 -1.76
N ALA A 241 -5.82 -2.20 -2.47
CA ALA A 241 -4.42 -2.22 -2.87
C ALA A 241 -4.05 -1.06 -3.80
N VAL A 242 -4.94 -0.68 -4.73
CA VAL A 242 -4.76 0.48 -5.60
C VAL A 242 -4.99 1.79 -4.85
N GLY A 243 -5.99 1.85 -3.97
CA GLY A 243 -6.24 3.01 -3.11
C GLY A 243 -5.06 3.34 -2.19
N ALA A 244 -4.35 2.32 -1.68
CA ALA A 244 -3.14 2.50 -0.89
C ALA A 244 -2.04 3.26 -1.66
N LEU A 245 -1.95 3.12 -2.99
CA LEU A 245 -0.98 3.88 -3.77
C LEU A 245 -1.29 5.38 -3.86
N LEU A 246 -2.54 5.76 -3.58
CA LEU A 246 -3.07 7.11 -3.77
C LEU A 246 -3.17 7.92 -2.47
N CYS A 247 -3.14 7.26 -1.30
CA CYS A 247 -3.27 7.92 0.00
C CYS A 247 -1.99 7.85 0.82
N THR A 248 -1.58 8.99 1.36
CA THR A 248 -0.38 9.11 2.22
C THR A 248 -0.58 8.41 3.56
N GLU A 249 -1.81 8.37 4.04
CA GLU A 249 -2.27 7.76 5.29
C GLU A 249 -2.04 6.25 5.32
N SER A 250 -1.89 5.60 4.16
CA SER A 250 -1.56 4.18 4.09
C SER A 250 -0.06 3.89 4.31
N SER A 251 0.79 4.91 4.44
CA SER A 251 2.23 4.74 4.57
C SER A 251 2.60 4.07 5.89
N TYR A 252 3.37 2.99 5.82
CA TYR A 252 3.76 2.16 6.98
C TYR A 252 2.58 1.53 7.73
N GLU A 253 1.45 1.32 7.05
CA GLU A 253 0.24 0.74 7.64
C GLU A 253 0.12 -0.76 7.39
N VAL A 254 -0.52 -1.43 8.35
CA VAL A 254 -1.03 -2.79 8.21
C VAL A 254 -2.51 -2.79 8.53
N VAL A 255 -3.33 -3.13 7.53
CA VAL A 255 -4.78 -3.07 7.62
C VAL A 255 -5.40 -4.42 7.31
N GLU A 256 -6.45 -4.78 8.04
CA GLU A 256 -7.24 -5.97 7.79
C GLU A 256 -8.56 -5.59 7.12
N ILE A 257 -8.96 -6.34 6.09
CA ILE A 257 -10.16 -6.02 5.31
C ILE A 257 -11.09 -7.21 5.14
N VAL A 258 -12.37 -6.98 5.42
CA VAL A 258 -13.49 -7.91 5.18
C VAL A 258 -14.67 -7.15 4.57
N ALA A 259 -15.64 -7.86 3.99
CA ALA A 259 -16.89 -7.27 3.53
C ALA A 259 -18.01 -7.55 4.54
N ARG A 260 -18.86 -6.56 4.82
CA ARG A 260 -20.10 -6.72 5.59
C ARG A 260 -21.28 -6.05 4.90
N ALA A 261 -22.44 -6.71 4.93
CA ALA A 261 -23.64 -6.23 4.24
C ALA A 261 -24.21 -4.95 4.87
N ASP A 262 -24.03 -4.76 6.18
CA ASP A 262 -24.51 -3.63 6.98
C ASP A 262 -23.49 -2.48 7.09
N ALA A 263 -22.27 -2.65 6.59
CA ALA A 263 -21.26 -1.62 6.65
C ALA A 263 -21.62 -0.43 5.73
N PRO A 264 -21.36 0.83 6.15
CA PRO A 264 -21.54 1.97 5.28
C PRO A 264 -20.53 1.94 4.13
N ASN A 265 -20.95 2.41 2.95
CA ASN A 265 -20.04 2.62 1.84
C ASN A 265 -19.18 3.87 2.13
N ARG A 266 -17.86 3.70 2.21
CA ARG A 266 -16.90 4.78 2.46
C ARG A 266 -15.80 4.74 1.38
N PRO A 267 -15.27 5.89 0.96
CA PRO A 267 -14.04 5.92 0.18
C PRO A 267 -12.89 5.21 0.90
N VAL A 268 -12.01 4.55 0.14
CA VAL A 268 -10.83 3.87 0.70
C VAL A 268 -9.90 4.84 1.43
N GLU A 269 -9.78 6.08 0.94
CA GLU A 269 -8.98 7.15 1.54
C GLU A 269 -9.47 7.46 2.97
N ASP A 270 -10.78 7.63 3.15
CA ASP A 270 -11.40 7.85 4.46
C ASP A 270 -11.22 6.65 5.40
N MET A 271 -11.18 5.43 4.85
CA MET A 271 -10.92 4.23 5.65
C MET A 271 -9.49 4.24 6.20
N PHE A 272 -8.48 4.52 5.36
CA PHE A 272 -7.10 4.63 5.83
C PHE A 272 -6.92 5.76 6.84
N ALA A 273 -7.52 6.92 6.60
CA ALA A 273 -7.47 8.05 7.55
C ALA A 273 -8.10 7.74 8.91
N ALA A 274 -9.04 6.79 8.97
CA ALA A 274 -9.70 6.38 10.20
C ALA A 274 -8.92 5.33 11.02
N ILE A 275 -7.88 4.71 10.46
CA ILE A 275 -7.06 3.73 11.16
C ILE A 275 -6.21 4.44 12.21
N LYS A 276 -6.53 4.19 13.49
CA LYS A 276 -5.70 4.66 14.62
C LYS A 276 -4.68 3.58 14.95
N GLN A 277 -3.41 3.90 14.77
CA GLN A 277 -2.29 3.11 15.26
C GLN A 277 -2.40 3.00 16.80
N LYS A 278 -2.26 1.78 17.34
CA LYS A 278 -2.22 1.51 18.79
C LYS A 278 -0.79 1.59 19.33
#